data_AF-A0A8T3Q2P6-F1
#
_entry.id   AF-A0A8T3Q2P6-F1
#
_cell.length_a   1.000
_cell.length_b   1.000
_cell.length_c   1.000
_cell.angle_alpha   90.00
_cell.angle_beta   90.00
_cell.angle_gamma   90.00
#
_symmetry.space_group_name_H-M   'P 1'
#
loop_
_entity.id
_entity.type
_entity.pdbx_description
1 polymer ?
#
loop_
_entity_poly.entity_id
_entity_poly.type
_entity_poly.pdbx_seq_one_letter_code
_entity_poly.pdbx_strand_id
1 'polypeptide(L)' 'MTTDELRVVTRVRHLARTGIARVLREEAGVGLVELAGAIGSAPSTLSRWERGLTSPRPKGAIAWSRALDAAGADRGEQR' A
#
# COMPACT_ATOMS: atom_id res chain seq x y z
N MET A 1 -1.55 -18.38 6.59
CA MET A 1 -1.15 -17.65 5.36
C MET A 1 -1.49 -18.53 4.17
N THR A 2 -2.44 -18.11 3.34
CA THR A 2 -2.86 -18.85 2.14
C THR A 2 -1.96 -18.52 0.94
N THR A 3 -2.06 -19.30 -0.14
CA THR A 3 -1.36 -19.02 -1.40
C THR A 3 -1.75 -17.66 -1.98
N ASP A 4 -3.01 -17.26 -1.82
CA ASP A 4 -3.51 -15.95 -2.25
C ASP A 4 -2.87 -14.82 -1.43
N GLU A 5 -2.87 -14.95 -0.09
CA GLU A 5 -2.20 -13.99 0.78
C GLU A 5 -0.71 -13.85 0.45
N LEU A 6 -0.03 -14.96 0.10
CA LEU A 6 1.37 -14.92 -0.30
C LEU A 6 1.60 -14.13 -1.60
N ARG A 7 0.69 -14.25 -2.58
CA ARG A 7 0.75 -13.46 -3.83
C ARG A 7 0.59 -11.97 -3.54
N VAL A 8 -0.41 -11.62 -2.72
CA VAL A 8 -0.64 -10.22 -2.29
C VAL A 8 0.59 -9.65 -1.60
N VAL A 9 1.14 -10.38 -0.63
CA VAL A 9 2.33 -9.95 0.12
C VAL A 9 3.52 -9.73 -0.81
N THR A 10 3.77 -10.67 -1.72
CA THR A 10 4.88 -10.57 -2.68
C THR A 10 4.71 -9.37 -3.61
N ARG A 11 3.49 -9.16 -4.15
CA ARG A 11 3.16 -8.02 -5.00
C ARG A 11 3.39 -6.70 -4.27
N VAL A 12 2.82 -6.52 -3.08
CA VAL A 12 2.93 -5.24 -2.35
C VAL A 12 4.38 -4.95 -1.95
N ARG A 13 5.16 -5.97 -1.54
CA ARG A 13 6.59 -5.78 -1.27
C ARG A 13 7.38 -5.34 -2.50
N HIS A 14 7.05 -5.89 -3.67
CA HIS A 14 7.65 -5.47 -4.93
C HIS A 14 7.31 -4.00 -5.24
N LEU A 15 6.03 -3.62 -5.14
CA LEU A 15 5.58 -2.24 -5.37
C LEU A 15 6.19 -1.25 -4.38
N ALA A 16 6.31 -1.64 -3.10
CA ALA A 16 6.92 -0.80 -2.07
C ALA A 16 8.41 -0.56 -2.37
N ARG A 17 9.17 -1.64 -2.64
CA ARG A 17 10.61 -1.55 -2.92
C ARG A 17 10.94 -0.75 -4.17
N THR A 18 10.06 -0.76 -5.16
CA THR A 18 10.24 -0.04 -6.45
C THR A 18 9.71 1.39 -6.42
N GLY A 19 9.07 1.82 -5.33
CA GLY A 19 8.42 3.13 -5.23
C GLY A 19 7.07 3.23 -5.94
N ILE A 20 6.64 2.20 -6.70
CA ILE A 20 5.36 2.19 -7.41
C ILE A 20 4.19 2.33 -6.42
N ALA A 21 4.28 1.75 -5.22
CA ALA A 21 3.22 1.88 -4.22
C ALA A 21 2.96 3.34 -3.81
N ARG A 22 4.01 4.18 -3.79
CA ARG A 22 3.89 5.61 -3.54
C ARG A 22 3.20 6.32 -4.70
N VAL A 23 3.59 6.00 -5.93
CA VAL A 23 2.98 6.57 -7.15
C VAL A 23 1.49 6.27 -7.17
N LEU A 24 1.09 5.01 -6.96
CA LEU A 24 -0.32 4.62 -6.91
C LEU A 24 -1.10 5.37 -5.82
N ARG A 25 -0.50 5.58 -4.64
CA ARG A 25 -1.10 6.37 -3.57
C ARG A 25 -1.29 7.82 -4.00
N GLU A 26 -0.26 8.45 -4.56
CA GLU A 26 -0.28 9.86 -5.00
C GLU A 26 -1.26 10.09 -6.16
N GLU A 27 -1.32 9.18 -7.12
CA GLU A 27 -2.29 9.20 -8.23
C GLU A 27 -3.75 9.01 -7.78
N ALA A 28 -3.94 8.39 -6.61
CA ALA A 28 -5.25 8.28 -5.97
C ALA A 28 -5.58 9.49 -5.09
N GLY A 29 -4.69 10.50 -5.02
CA GLY A 29 -4.88 11.68 -4.17
C GLY A 29 -4.76 11.42 -2.67
N VAL A 30 -4.24 10.25 -2.27
CA VAL A 30 -4.17 9.85 -0.86
C VAL A 30 -2.86 10.32 -0.23
N GLY A 31 -2.94 11.04 0.88
CA GLY A 31 -1.77 11.46 1.64
C GLY A 31 -1.06 10.31 2.36
N LEU A 32 0.23 10.50 2.66
CA LEU A 32 1.03 9.50 3.41
C LEU A 32 0.42 9.20 4.79
N VAL A 33 0.00 10.23 5.52
CA VAL A 33 -0.57 10.10 6.87
C VAL A 33 -1.92 9.40 6.84
N GLU A 34 -2.76 9.72 5.84
CA GLU A 34 -4.07 9.11 5.66
C GLU A 34 -3.94 7.61 5.37
N LEU A 35 -3.07 7.23 4.42
CA LEU A 35 -2.84 5.82 4.14
C LEU A 35 -2.24 5.10 5.35
N ALA A 36 -1.26 5.71 6.03
CA ALA A 36 -0.65 5.13 7.22
C ALA A 36 -1.69 4.85 8.31
N GLY A 37 -2.60 5.80 8.55
CA GLY A 37 -3.74 5.64 9.46
C GLY A 37 -4.66 4.51 9.04
N ALA A 38 -5.05 4.47 7.75
CA ALA A 38 -5.94 3.44 7.21
C ALA A 38 -5.38 2.01 7.35
N ILE A 39 -4.06 1.83 7.22
CA ILE A 39 -3.42 0.50 7.31
C ILE A 39 -2.88 0.18 8.71
N GLY A 40 -3.05 1.09 9.69
CA GLY A 40 -2.56 0.92 11.05
C GLY A 40 -1.03 0.90 11.16
N SER A 41 -0.34 1.72 10.37
CA SER A 41 1.12 1.88 10.38
C SER A 41 1.52 3.31 10.76
N ALA A 42 2.74 3.51 11.25
CA ALA A 42 3.27 4.85 11.46
C ALA A 42 3.63 5.49 10.10
N PRO A 43 3.42 6.82 9.89
CA PRO A 43 3.79 7.49 8.65
C PRO A 43 5.27 7.32 8.29
N SER A 44 6.16 7.32 9.30
CA SER A 44 7.59 7.08 9.12
C SER A 44 7.90 5.66 8.66
N THR A 45 7.14 4.67 9.13
CA THR A 45 7.24 3.27 8.69
C THR A 45 6.77 3.12 7.24
N LEU A 46 5.63 3.72 6.89
CA LEU A 46 5.12 3.72 5.51
C LEU A 46 6.10 4.40 4.55
N SER A 47 6.66 5.56 4.93
CA SER A 47 7.68 6.25 4.14
C SER A 47 8.93 5.40 3.89
N ARG A 48 9.40 4.65 4.89
CA ARG A 48 10.54 3.72 4.72
C ARG A 48 10.19 2.58 3.77
N TRP A 49 8.95 2.08 3.79
CA TRP A 49 8.51 1.06 2.85
C TRP A 49 8.46 1.59 1.41
N GLU A 50 7.87 2.77 1.21
CA GLU A 50 7.76 3.43 -0.10
C GLU A 50 9.13 3.78 -0.72
N ARG A 51 10.15 3.96 0.12
CA ARG A 51 11.53 4.20 -0.30
C ARG A 51 12.36 2.91 -0.44
N GLY A 52 11.74 1.75 -0.23
CA GLY A 52 12.43 0.45 -0.25
C GLY A 52 13.48 0.23 0.85
N LEU A 53 13.50 1.07 1.89
CA LEU A 53 14.45 0.96 3.00
C LEU A 53 14.14 -0.22 3.92
N THR A 54 12.85 -0.51 4.09
CA THR A 54 12.36 -1.67 4.83
C THR A 54 11.17 -2.27 4.09
N SER A 55 10.77 -3.49 4.46
CA SER A 55 9.66 -4.20 3.82
C SER A 55 8.50 -4.39 4.79
N PRO A 56 7.24 -4.25 4.34
CA PRO A 56 6.09 -4.55 5.18
C PRO A 56 6.04 -6.02 5.61
N ARG A 57 5.57 -6.24 6.84
CA ARG A 57 5.15 -7.57 7.32
C ARG A 57 3.85 -8.00 6.61
N PRO A 58 3.51 -9.30 6.58
CA PRO A 58 2.35 -9.79 5.85
C PRO A 58 1.05 -9.02 6.14
N LYS A 59 0.74 -8.78 7.43
CA LYS A 59 -0.43 -7.98 7.84
C LYS A 59 -0.46 -6.58 7.21
N GLY A 60 0.66 -5.87 7.25
CA GLY A 60 0.77 -4.53 6.67
C GLY A 60 0.68 -4.54 5.15
N ALA A 61 1.25 -5.56 4.49
CA ALA A 61 1.15 -5.71 3.05
C ALA A 61 -0.29 -5.98 2.59
N ILE A 62 -1.02 -6.84 3.30
CA ILE A 62 -2.44 -7.14 2.99
C ILE A 62 -3.31 -5.89 3.22
N ALA A 63 -3.12 -5.20 4.34
CA ALA A 63 -3.85 -3.96 4.64
C ALA A 63 -3.60 -2.88 3.57
N TRP A 64 -2.34 -2.74 3.13
CA TRP A 64 -1.96 -1.80 2.08
C TRP A 64 -2.58 -2.17 0.72
N SER A 65 -2.60 -3.44 0.33
CA SER A 65 -3.28 -3.85 -0.91
C SER A 65 -4.75 -3.42 -0.89
N ARG A 66 -5.47 -3.72 0.20
CA ARG A 66 -6.89 -3.35 0.34
C ARG A 66 -7.12 -1.85 0.26
N ALA A 67 -6.24 -1.06 0.86
CA ALA A 67 -6.33 0.40 0.80
C ALA A 67 -6.08 0.94 -0.61
N LEU A 68 -5.14 0.36 -1.37
CA LEU A 68 -4.91 0.73 -2.77
C LEU A 68 -6.09 0.32 -3.67
N ASP A 69 -6.66 -0.86 -3.44
CA ASP A 69 -7.82 -1.34 -4.20
C ASP A 69 -9.05 -0.44 -3.94
N ALA A 70 -9.30 -0.06 -2.68
CA ALA A 70 -10.36 0.89 -2.32
C ALA A 70 -10.15 2.28 -2.95
N ALA A 71 -8.92 2.82 -2.88
CA ALA A 71 -8.59 4.11 -3.47
C ALA A 71 -8.65 4.10 -5.01
N GLY A 72 -8.44 2.95 -5.64
CA GLY A 72 -8.61 2.76 -7.08
C GLY A 72 -10.06 2.61 -7.52
N ALA A 73 -10.94 2.04 -6.69
CA ALA A 73 -12.35 1.80 -6.99
C ALA A 73 -13.17 3.10 -7.07
N ASP A 74 -12.88 4.10 -6.25
CA ASP A 74 -13.59 5.40 -6.26
C ASP A 74 -13.42 6.19 -7.57
N ARG A 75 -12.42 5.87 -8.39
CA ARG A 75 -12.23 6.48 -9.72
C ARG A 75 -13.22 5.97 -10.77
N GLY A 76 -13.88 4.83 -10.53
CA GLY A 76 -14.83 4.23 -11.47
C GLY A 76 -16.25 4.81 -11.39
N GLU A 77 -16.60 5.48 -10.30
CA GLU A 77 -17.98 5.90 -10.01
C GLU A 77 -18.21 7.41 -10.20
N GLN A 78 -17.15 8.18 -10.47
CA GLN A 78 -17.19 9.65 -10.60
C GLN A 78 -17.12 10.14 -12.06
N ARG A 79 -17.41 9.28 -13.05
CA ARG A 79 -17.28 9.61 -14.48
C ARG A 79 -18.60 9.59 -15.24
#